data_AF-A0A3D1QC95-F1
#
_entry.id   AF-A0A3D1QC95-F1
#
_cell.length_a   1.000
_cell.length_b   1.000
_cell.length_c   1.000
_cell.angle_alpha   90.00
_cell.angle_beta   90.00
_cell.angle_gamma   90.00
#
_symmetry.space_group_name_H-M   'P 1'
#
loop_
_entity.id
_entity.type
_entity.pdbx_description
1 polymer ?
#
loop_
_entity_poly.entity_id
_entity_poly.type
_entity_poly.pdbx_seq_one_letter_code
_entity_poly.pdbx_strand_id
1 'polypeptide(L)'
;ESANFLGTNIRKTARKLAMRSESSMRFEKGLDINGVIYALDRAAQLLQDLAGGEVVEGIFDCYPQVAAPVEILLRPGRVNHLLGTDISIEAIKGYMNCLGLPFDEKDGQLLVHVPSYRVDLNLEADLIEEVARLYGYDNIPSTLSRDASRGGLNPYQQFRRQVTAVMARYFNEVINYSFINPTAFEQIMMPEDSPLRRTVNIANPLSEEQSVMRTLLLPGLLKSLSTNLARRNLNLSFFETGTVFYPGEEKLPAENLKLGAIVCGRSQINWMKHDIEMDYYYLKGMAEILLEEMGCPAVSFAAAEAPGYHPGRTAAVSCNGERIGVLGELHPAILEAYGIKERACAMELDLDKLYARCSQRIESREIPRYPAVERDLALLLEQSRTMAETMQVIREAASGLLEQVTLFDVYAGEQVPVGYKSLAFRLTFQSYDRTLTDAEVNAEMDAVRQNVQTRLQAALR
;
A
#
# COMPACT_ATOMS: atom_id res chain seq x y z
N GLU A 1 -24.13 50.54 -3.66
CA GLU A 1 -23.63 49.77 -4.82
C GLU A 1 -24.45 48.49 -4.92
N SER A 2 -24.90 48.15 -6.12
CA SER A 2 -25.49 46.85 -6.44
C SER A 2 -24.79 46.37 -7.70
N ALA A 3 -24.11 45.21 -7.63
CA ALA A 3 -23.25 44.72 -8.70
C ALA A 3 -23.37 43.20 -8.79
N ASN A 4 -23.03 42.65 -9.96
CA ASN A 4 -22.86 41.22 -10.19
C ASN A 4 -21.41 40.96 -10.61
N PHE A 5 -20.72 40.08 -9.90
CA PHE A 5 -19.31 39.77 -10.16
C PHE A 5 -19.13 38.34 -10.65
N LEU A 6 -18.10 38.12 -11.46
CA LEU A 6 -17.70 36.77 -11.86
C LEU A 6 -17.27 35.95 -10.64
N GLY A 7 -18.07 34.95 -10.26
CA GLY A 7 -17.88 34.18 -9.03
C GLY A 7 -16.51 33.51 -8.91
N THR A 8 -15.91 33.10 -10.03
CA THR A 8 -14.55 32.51 -10.04
C THR A 8 -13.47 33.50 -9.59
N ASN A 9 -13.60 34.78 -9.93
CA ASN A 9 -12.69 35.83 -9.50
C ASN A 9 -12.86 36.10 -8.00
N ILE A 10 -14.11 36.19 -7.53
CA ILE A 10 -14.40 36.38 -6.11
C ILE A 10 -13.84 35.24 -5.27
N ARG A 11 -14.07 33.98 -5.68
CA ARG A 11 -13.54 32.80 -4.99
C ARG A 11 -12.01 32.82 -4.89
N LYS A 12 -11.31 33.16 -5.98
CA LYS A 12 -9.84 33.24 -6.00
C LYS A 12 -9.33 34.35 -5.07
N THR A 13 -9.95 35.52 -5.12
CA THR A 13 -9.56 36.68 -4.29
C THR A 13 -9.85 36.42 -2.81
N ALA A 14 -11.04 35.93 -2.48
CA ALA A 14 -11.43 35.59 -1.11
C ALA A 14 -10.50 34.54 -0.48
N ARG A 15 -10.16 33.48 -1.24
CA ARG A 15 -9.22 32.45 -0.79
C ARG A 15 -7.80 32.99 -0.62
N LYS A 16 -7.32 33.81 -1.56
CA LYS A 16 -5.97 34.40 -1.50
C LYS A 16 -5.82 35.35 -0.31
N LEU A 17 -6.88 36.09 0.03
CA LEU A 17 -6.89 37.05 1.13
C LEU A 17 -7.33 36.43 2.48
N ALA A 18 -7.69 35.14 2.49
CA ALA A 18 -8.29 34.47 3.64
C ALA A 18 -9.52 35.21 4.23
N MET A 19 -10.30 35.88 3.36
CA MET A 19 -11.48 36.65 3.76
C MET A 19 -12.75 35.98 3.23
N ARG A 20 -13.53 35.40 4.14
CA ARG A 20 -14.83 34.80 3.83
C ARG A 20 -15.94 35.67 4.41
N SER A 21 -16.47 36.58 3.59
CA SER A 21 -17.59 37.46 3.96
C SER A 21 -18.93 36.93 3.44
N GLU A 22 -20.03 37.45 3.99
CA GLU A 22 -21.38 37.19 3.47
C GLU A 22 -21.49 37.52 1.97
N SER A 23 -20.83 38.59 1.53
CA SER A 23 -20.77 39.00 0.13
C SER A 23 -19.98 38.00 -0.71
N SER A 24 -18.77 37.61 -0.29
CA SER A 24 -17.95 36.68 -1.07
C SER A 24 -18.61 35.31 -1.22
N MET A 25 -19.29 34.82 -0.17
CA MET A 25 -20.01 33.54 -0.19
C MET A 25 -21.21 33.53 -1.14
N ARG A 26 -21.85 34.68 -1.36
CA ARG A 26 -22.96 34.82 -2.32
C ARG A 26 -22.45 34.96 -3.74
N PHE A 27 -21.51 35.87 -3.96
CA PHE A 27 -20.95 36.09 -5.29
C PHE A 27 -20.17 34.88 -5.84
N GLU A 28 -19.48 34.09 -4.99
CA GLU A 28 -18.78 32.89 -5.46
C GLU A 28 -19.71 31.81 -6.01
N LYS A 29 -20.97 31.77 -5.53
CA LYS A 29 -22.01 30.83 -5.95
C LYS A 29 -22.81 31.31 -7.17
N GLY A 30 -22.62 32.58 -7.55
CA GLY A 30 -23.45 33.25 -8.55
C GLY A 30 -24.67 33.90 -7.92
N LEU A 31 -25.03 35.07 -8.46
CA LEU A 31 -26.25 35.81 -8.11
C LEU A 31 -27.02 36.13 -9.39
N ASP A 32 -28.31 36.40 -9.24
CA ASP A 32 -29.17 36.84 -10.33
C ASP A 32 -28.63 38.15 -10.93
N ILE A 33 -28.24 38.09 -12.20
CA ILE A 33 -27.74 39.27 -12.92
C ILE A 33 -28.86 40.27 -13.24
N ASN A 34 -30.08 39.80 -13.45
CA ASN A 34 -31.23 40.67 -13.72
C ASN A 34 -31.85 41.24 -12.43
N GLY A 35 -31.50 40.68 -11.27
CA GLY A 35 -31.94 41.17 -9.96
C GLY A 35 -31.19 42.39 -9.43
N VAL A 36 -30.12 42.83 -10.11
CA VAL A 36 -29.22 43.91 -9.64
C VAL A 36 -29.94 45.23 -9.43
N ILE A 37 -30.74 45.67 -10.42
CA ILE A 37 -31.48 46.95 -10.36
C ILE A 37 -32.59 46.86 -9.31
N TYR A 38 -33.35 45.76 -9.29
CA TYR A 38 -34.39 45.54 -8.28
C TYR A 38 -33.84 45.63 -6.85
N ALA A 39 -32.68 45.02 -6.59
CA ALA A 39 -32.03 45.08 -5.28
C ALA A 39 -31.53 46.50 -4.94
N LEU A 40 -31.03 47.26 -5.93
CA LEU A 40 -30.60 48.64 -5.76
C LEU A 40 -31.77 49.54 -5.35
N ASP A 41 -32.88 49.47 -6.10
CA ASP A 41 -34.06 50.30 -5.85
C ASP A 41 -34.69 49.96 -4.50
N ARG A 42 -34.74 48.67 -4.14
CA ARG A 42 -35.23 48.25 -2.83
C ARG A 42 -34.34 48.78 -1.70
N ALA A 43 -33.03 48.78 -1.86
CA ALA A 43 -32.10 49.34 -0.88
C ALA A 43 -32.27 50.87 -0.75
N ALA A 44 -32.44 51.58 -1.87
CA ALA A 44 -32.67 53.02 -1.89
C ALA A 44 -34.00 53.39 -1.20
N GLN A 45 -35.07 52.66 -1.50
CA GLN A 45 -36.36 52.81 -0.82
C GLN A 45 -36.24 52.63 0.69
N LEU A 46 -35.55 51.58 1.14
CA LEU A 46 -35.35 51.33 2.58
C LEU A 46 -34.53 52.42 3.27
N LEU A 47 -33.52 52.99 2.59
CA LEU A 47 -32.74 54.11 3.13
C LEU A 47 -33.59 55.37 3.29
N GLN A 48 -34.48 55.65 2.33
CA GLN A 48 -35.44 56.75 2.45
C GLN A 48 -36.41 56.54 3.63
N ASP A 49 -37.04 55.36 3.70
CA ASP A 49 -38.05 55.05 4.72
C ASP A 49 -37.46 55.05 6.14
N LEU A 50 -36.23 54.57 6.32
CA LEU A 50 -35.64 54.32 7.63
C LEU A 50 -34.68 55.41 8.11
N ALA A 51 -33.96 56.06 7.20
CA ALA A 51 -32.93 57.05 7.53
C ALA A 51 -33.29 58.48 7.08
N GLY A 52 -34.45 58.69 6.45
CA GLY A 52 -34.92 60.01 6.01
C GLY A 52 -34.11 60.57 4.84
N GLY A 53 -33.41 59.72 4.08
CA GLY A 53 -32.72 60.12 2.86
C GLY A 53 -33.69 60.45 1.72
N GLU A 54 -33.25 61.22 0.74
CA GLU A 54 -34.00 61.51 -0.49
C GLU A 54 -33.42 60.67 -1.64
N VAL A 55 -34.27 59.87 -2.31
CA VAL A 55 -33.88 59.11 -3.50
C VAL A 55 -33.90 60.05 -4.71
N VAL A 56 -32.75 60.22 -5.34
CA VAL A 56 -32.60 61.05 -6.55
C VAL A 56 -32.95 60.26 -7.81
N GLU A 57 -33.38 60.98 -8.85
CA GLU A 57 -33.73 60.37 -10.15
C GLU A 57 -32.48 59.93 -10.92
N GLY A 58 -32.56 58.73 -11.52
CA GLY A 58 -31.54 58.19 -12.43
C GLY A 58 -30.72 57.04 -11.85
N ILE A 59 -30.21 56.18 -12.73
CA ILE A 59 -29.36 55.03 -12.39
C ILE A 59 -28.17 55.02 -13.35
N PHE A 60 -26.96 54.84 -12.82
CA PHE A 60 -25.79 54.53 -13.63
C PHE A 60 -25.66 53.00 -13.73
N ASP A 61 -26.09 52.43 -14.86
CA ASP A 61 -26.01 50.99 -15.14
C ASP A 61 -24.92 50.69 -16.18
N CYS A 62 -23.99 49.81 -15.84
CA CYS A 62 -22.88 49.39 -16.70
C CYS A 62 -22.95 47.87 -16.93
N TYR A 63 -23.71 47.47 -17.94
CA TYR A 63 -23.91 46.07 -18.32
C TYR A 63 -23.48 45.82 -19.78
N PRO A 64 -22.15 45.81 -20.06
CA PRO A 64 -21.63 45.82 -21.43
C PRO A 64 -21.87 44.51 -22.20
N GLN A 65 -22.05 43.39 -21.50
CA GLN A 65 -22.33 42.08 -22.09
C GLN A 65 -23.60 41.51 -21.48
N VAL A 66 -24.74 41.81 -22.10
CA VAL A 66 -26.04 41.30 -21.66
C VAL A 66 -26.07 39.77 -21.79
N ALA A 67 -26.35 39.07 -20.69
CA ALA A 67 -26.46 37.62 -20.67
C ALA A 67 -27.61 37.16 -21.58
N ALA A 68 -27.33 36.19 -22.45
CA ALA A 68 -28.36 35.58 -23.28
C ALA A 68 -29.31 34.74 -22.41
N PRO A 69 -30.62 34.70 -22.71
CA PRO A 69 -31.54 33.76 -22.11
C PRO A 69 -31.06 32.32 -22.29
N VAL A 70 -31.21 31.50 -21.24
CA VAL A 70 -30.85 30.08 -21.29
C VAL A 70 -32.13 29.29 -21.55
N GLU A 71 -32.13 28.53 -22.64
CA GLU A 71 -33.23 27.63 -23.00
C GLU A 71 -32.71 26.18 -23.01
N ILE A 72 -33.41 25.29 -22.31
CA ILE A 72 -33.00 23.89 -22.18
C ILE A 72 -34.16 23.01 -22.62
N LEU A 73 -33.90 22.12 -23.58
CA LEU A 73 -34.87 21.13 -24.02
C LEU A 73 -34.92 19.95 -23.04
N LEU A 74 -36.06 19.75 -22.40
CA LEU A 74 -36.35 18.64 -21.50
C LEU A 74 -37.22 17.59 -22.18
N ARG A 75 -36.68 16.38 -22.35
CA ARG A 75 -37.37 15.26 -22.99
C ARG A 75 -37.93 14.31 -21.91
N PRO A 76 -39.26 14.15 -21.77
CA PRO A 76 -39.84 13.24 -20.77
C PRO A 76 -39.35 11.80 -20.86
N GLY A 77 -39.11 11.29 -22.07
CA GLY A 77 -38.51 9.97 -22.26
C GLY A 77 -37.09 9.87 -21.71
N ARG A 78 -36.29 10.95 -21.77
CA ARG A 78 -34.93 11.01 -21.20
C ARG A 78 -34.97 11.08 -19.67
N VAL A 79 -35.92 11.82 -19.10
CA VAL A 79 -36.17 11.86 -17.64
C VAL A 79 -36.38 10.43 -17.12
N ASN A 80 -37.36 9.73 -17.66
CA ASN A 80 -37.72 8.37 -17.24
C ASN A 80 -36.61 7.36 -17.49
N HIS A 81 -35.89 7.48 -18.61
CA HIS A 81 -34.74 6.64 -18.89
C HIS A 81 -33.60 6.85 -17.88
N LEU A 82 -33.28 8.09 -17.53
CA LEU A 82 -32.17 8.40 -16.62
C LEU A 82 -32.52 8.05 -15.16
N LEU A 83 -33.76 8.30 -14.76
CA LEU A 83 -34.23 8.03 -13.39
C LEU A 83 -34.69 6.58 -13.19
N GLY A 84 -34.97 5.83 -14.26
CA GLY A 84 -35.55 4.49 -14.16
C GLY A 84 -36.99 4.52 -13.62
N THR A 85 -37.75 5.56 -13.98
CA THR A 85 -39.11 5.84 -13.50
C THR A 85 -40.10 5.88 -14.67
N ASP A 86 -41.40 5.97 -14.35
CA ASP A 86 -42.49 6.18 -15.32
C ASP A 86 -43.30 7.44 -14.97
N ILE A 87 -42.61 8.57 -14.75
CA ILE A 87 -43.23 9.86 -14.41
C ILE A 87 -43.97 10.38 -15.66
N SER A 88 -45.24 10.75 -15.51
CA SER A 88 -46.03 11.31 -16.61
C SER A 88 -45.55 12.71 -17.01
N ILE A 89 -45.78 13.08 -18.27
CA ILE A 89 -45.43 14.42 -18.77
C ILE A 89 -46.20 15.51 -18.01
N GLU A 90 -47.43 15.25 -17.58
CA GLU A 90 -48.24 16.18 -16.79
C GLU A 90 -47.63 16.43 -15.41
N ALA A 91 -47.09 15.41 -14.76
CA ALA A 91 -46.40 15.57 -13.48
C ALA A 91 -45.10 16.38 -13.65
N ILE A 92 -44.33 16.09 -14.71
CA ILE A 92 -43.11 16.85 -15.05
C ILE A 92 -43.43 18.33 -15.29
N LYS A 93 -44.47 18.63 -16.07
CA LYS A 93 -44.96 20.00 -16.28
C LYS A 93 -45.36 20.67 -14.95
N GLY A 94 -46.03 19.92 -14.07
CA GLY A 94 -46.37 20.37 -12.72
C GLY A 94 -45.14 20.80 -11.92
N TYR A 95 -44.06 20.01 -11.96
CA TYR A 95 -42.81 20.34 -11.27
C TYR A 95 -42.14 21.59 -11.85
N MET A 96 -42.10 21.76 -13.18
CA MET A 96 -41.54 22.96 -13.81
C MET A 96 -42.32 24.22 -13.39
N ASN A 97 -43.65 24.16 -13.36
CA ASN A 97 -44.49 25.26 -12.89
C ASN A 97 -44.25 25.59 -11.40
N CYS A 98 -44.17 24.57 -10.53
CA CYS A 98 -43.87 24.77 -9.11
C CYS A 98 -42.51 25.43 -8.86
N LEU A 99 -41.54 25.19 -9.75
CA LEU A 99 -40.20 25.78 -9.69
C LEU A 99 -40.11 27.18 -10.30
N GLY A 100 -41.19 27.67 -10.92
CA GLY A 100 -41.18 28.93 -11.66
C GLY A 100 -40.30 28.85 -12.92
N LEU A 101 -40.24 27.68 -13.56
CA LEU A 101 -39.53 27.45 -14.81
C LEU A 101 -40.54 27.50 -15.97
N PRO A 102 -40.74 28.64 -16.64
CA PRO A 102 -41.63 28.72 -17.80
C PRO A 102 -41.13 27.82 -18.92
N PHE A 103 -42.05 27.26 -19.72
CA PHE A 103 -41.69 26.38 -20.83
C PHE A 103 -42.70 26.45 -21.97
N ASP A 104 -42.22 26.20 -23.18
CA ASP A 104 -43.05 25.96 -24.36
C ASP A 104 -43.10 24.46 -24.66
N GLU A 105 -44.29 23.95 -24.96
CA GLU A 105 -44.46 22.55 -25.37
C GLU A 105 -44.41 22.42 -26.89
N LYS A 106 -43.55 21.52 -27.38
CA LYS A 106 -43.45 21.19 -28.80
C LYS A 106 -43.13 19.72 -28.99
N ASP A 107 -43.92 19.03 -29.82
CA ASP A 107 -43.72 17.61 -30.16
C ASP A 107 -43.55 16.68 -28.95
N GLY A 108 -44.27 16.96 -27.84
CA GLY A 108 -44.21 16.18 -26.60
C GLY A 108 -42.94 16.42 -25.75
N GLN A 109 -42.20 17.49 -26.02
CA GLN A 109 -41.01 17.93 -25.27
C GLN A 109 -41.25 19.34 -24.71
N LEU A 110 -40.49 19.70 -23.67
CA LEU A 110 -40.60 21.00 -23.02
C LEU A 110 -39.33 21.81 -23.31
N LEU A 111 -39.47 22.95 -23.99
CA LEU A 111 -38.41 23.94 -24.09
C LEU A 111 -38.49 24.85 -22.87
N VAL A 112 -37.65 24.61 -21.88
CA VAL A 112 -37.67 25.30 -20.59
C VAL A 112 -36.82 26.56 -20.66
N HIS A 113 -37.43 27.70 -20.33
CA HIS A 113 -36.82 29.02 -20.26
C HIS A 113 -36.30 29.24 -18.84
N VAL A 114 -34.98 29.18 -18.66
CA VAL A 114 -34.34 29.25 -17.35
C VAL A 114 -34.26 30.70 -16.88
N PRO A 115 -34.87 31.04 -15.73
CA PRO A 115 -34.74 32.37 -15.14
C PRO A 115 -33.28 32.65 -14.76
N SER A 116 -32.85 33.92 -14.87
CA SER A 116 -31.47 34.34 -14.61
C SER A 116 -30.97 34.09 -13.18
N TYR A 117 -31.88 33.91 -12.22
CA TYR A 117 -31.52 33.53 -10.84
C TYR A 117 -31.14 32.04 -10.67
N ARG A 118 -31.47 31.18 -11.64
CA ARG A 118 -31.12 29.75 -11.66
C ARG A 118 -29.82 29.50 -12.42
N VAL A 119 -28.73 30.03 -11.88
CA VAL A 119 -27.38 29.92 -12.45
C VAL A 119 -26.85 28.48 -12.55
N ASP A 120 -27.48 27.56 -11.82
CA ASP A 120 -27.19 26.14 -11.78
C ASP A 120 -27.73 25.36 -12.99
N LEU A 121 -28.80 25.82 -13.64
CA LEU A 121 -29.47 25.11 -14.73
C LEU A 121 -28.85 25.45 -16.10
N ASN A 122 -28.07 24.54 -16.65
CA ASN A 122 -27.38 24.73 -17.95
C ASN A 122 -27.54 23.54 -18.90
N LEU A 123 -27.87 22.36 -18.38
CA LEU A 123 -28.01 21.10 -19.09
C LEU A 123 -29.37 20.47 -18.84
N GLU A 124 -29.82 19.61 -19.75
CA GLU A 124 -31.04 18.81 -19.55
C GLU A 124 -30.96 17.97 -18.27
N ALA A 125 -29.77 17.49 -17.89
CA ALA A 125 -29.57 16.72 -16.67
C ALA A 125 -29.89 17.52 -15.39
N ASP A 126 -29.66 18.83 -15.38
CA ASP A 126 -29.95 19.69 -14.23
C ASP A 126 -31.47 19.82 -14.04
N LEU A 127 -32.23 19.89 -15.15
CA LEU A 127 -33.69 19.84 -15.09
C LEU A 127 -34.22 18.46 -14.67
N ILE A 128 -33.56 17.37 -15.08
CA ILE A 128 -33.90 16.02 -14.64
C ILE A 128 -33.65 15.85 -13.14
N GLU A 129 -32.58 16.44 -12.59
CA GLU A 129 -32.35 16.49 -11.14
C GLU A 129 -33.51 17.19 -10.43
N GLU A 130 -33.98 18.33 -10.95
CA GLU A 130 -35.10 19.06 -10.37
C GLU A 130 -36.40 18.23 -10.39
N VAL A 131 -36.67 17.51 -11.48
CA VAL A 131 -37.79 16.55 -11.55
C VAL A 131 -37.62 15.46 -10.48
N ALA A 132 -36.43 14.88 -10.37
CA ALA A 132 -36.15 13.82 -9.40
C ALA A 132 -36.31 14.32 -7.96
N ARG A 133 -35.87 15.55 -7.66
CA ARG A 133 -35.97 16.17 -6.33
C ARG A 133 -37.42 16.41 -5.91
N LEU A 134 -38.28 16.88 -6.81
CA LEU A 134 -39.71 17.07 -6.53
C LEU A 134 -40.51 15.77 -6.57
N TYR A 135 -40.11 14.82 -7.41
CA TYR A 135 -40.67 13.46 -7.37
C TYR A 135 -40.33 12.75 -6.06
N GLY A 136 -39.16 13.06 -5.48
CA GLY A 136 -38.65 12.47 -4.25
C GLY A 136 -37.76 11.28 -4.56
N TYR A 137 -36.50 11.33 -4.12
CA TYR A 137 -35.51 10.27 -4.40
C TYR A 137 -35.93 8.90 -3.84
N ASP A 138 -36.68 8.89 -2.73
CA ASP A 138 -37.21 7.67 -2.12
C ASP A 138 -38.24 6.93 -3.00
N ASN A 139 -38.84 7.64 -3.95
CA ASN A 139 -39.79 7.06 -4.90
C ASN A 139 -39.10 6.44 -6.14
N ILE A 140 -37.80 6.67 -6.32
CA ILE A 140 -37.03 6.11 -7.42
C ILE A 140 -36.68 4.65 -7.09
N PRO A 141 -37.08 3.66 -7.91
CA PRO A 141 -36.88 2.26 -7.58
C PRO A 141 -35.39 1.87 -7.63
N SER A 142 -34.92 1.20 -6.59
CA SER A 142 -33.60 0.57 -6.60
C SER A 142 -33.63 -0.67 -7.48
N THR A 143 -32.84 -0.66 -8.55
CA THR A 143 -32.75 -1.77 -9.50
C THR A 143 -31.29 -2.20 -9.68
N LEU A 144 -31.07 -3.51 -9.84
CA LEU A 144 -29.74 -4.03 -10.19
C LEU A 144 -29.50 -3.86 -11.68
N SER A 145 -28.29 -3.43 -12.05
CA SER A 145 -27.86 -3.43 -13.45
C SER A 145 -27.93 -4.85 -14.02
N ARG A 146 -28.51 -4.99 -15.22
CA ARG A 146 -28.67 -6.28 -15.90
C ARG A 146 -27.38 -6.73 -16.59
N ASP A 147 -26.51 -5.78 -16.94
CA ASP A 147 -25.25 -6.02 -17.65
C ASP A 147 -24.06 -5.83 -16.69
N ALA A 148 -23.66 -6.91 -16.02
CA ALA A 148 -22.44 -6.92 -15.23
C ALA A 148 -21.49 -7.99 -15.77
N SER A 149 -20.37 -7.56 -16.35
CA SER A 149 -19.24 -8.46 -16.58
C SER A 149 -18.69 -8.93 -15.21
N ARG A 150 -18.37 -10.22 -15.10
CA ARG A 150 -17.73 -10.74 -13.88
C ARG A 150 -16.30 -10.22 -13.80
N GLY A 151 -16.09 -9.21 -12.97
CA GLY A 151 -14.74 -8.82 -12.54
C GLY A 151 -14.08 -9.90 -11.69
N GLY A 152 -12.76 -9.81 -11.55
CA GLY A 152 -11.97 -10.70 -10.70
C GLY A 152 -10.67 -10.03 -10.28
N LEU A 153 -10.00 -10.62 -9.28
CA LEU A 153 -8.67 -10.15 -8.89
C LEU A 153 -7.67 -10.51 -9.98
N ASN A 154 -6.85 -9.53 -10.38
CA ASN A 154 -5.72 -9.82 -11.24
C ASN A 154 -4.66 -10.66 -10.49
N PRO A 155 -3.75 -11.34 -11.20
CA PRO A 155 -2.76 -12.22 -10.57
C PRO A 155 -1.90 -11.53 -9.49
N TYR A 156 -1.54 -10.25 -9.67
CA TYR A 156 -0.79 -9.48 -8.69
C TYR A 156 -1.61 -9.17 -7.41
N GLN A 157 -2.90 -8.88 -7.55
CA GLN A 157 -3.81 -8.68 -6.42
C GLN A 157 -4.03 -9.98 -5.64
N GLN A 158 -4.10 -11.12 -6.32
CA GLN A 158 -4.17 -12.44 -5.68
C GLN A 158 -2.87 -12.73 -4.91
N PHE A 159 -1.72 -12.50 -5.54
CA PHE A 159 -0.40 -12.60 -4.91
C PHE A 159 -0.31 -11.74 -3.64
N ARG A 160 -0.71 -10.46 -3.71
CA ARG A 160 -0.70 -9.57 -2.54
C ARG A 160 -1.56 -10.11 -1.40
N ARG A 161 -2.77 -10.59 -1.71
CA ARG A 161 -3.65 -11.21 -0.71
C ARG A 161 -3.04 -12.46 -0.10
N GLN A 162 -2.33 -13.28 -0.89
CA GLN A 162 -1.65 -14.46 -0.41
C GLN A 162 -0.50 -14.08 0.53
N VAL A 163 0.36 -13.12 0.17
CA VAL A 163 1.41 -12.59 1.05
C VAL A 163 0.82 -12.13 2.39
N THR A 164 -0.22 -11.30 2.36
CA THR A 164 -0.91 -10.84 3.58
C THR A 164 -1.46 -12.01 4.38
N ALA A 165 -2.10 -12.99 3.73
CA ALA A 165 -2.67 -14.15 4.39
C ALA A 165 -1.62 -15.06 5.04
N VAL A 166 -0.42 -15.16 4.47
CA VAL A 166 0.70 -15.91 5.07
C VAL A 166 1.25 -15.15 6.28
N MET A 167 1.54 -13.86 6.13
CA MET A 167 2.08 -13.03 7.21
C MET A 167 1.13 -12.91 8.40
N ALA A 168 -0.18 -12.77 8.15
CA ALA A 168 -1.21 -12.65 9.18
C ALA A 168 -1.35 -13.89 10.08
N ARG A 169 -0.76 -15.04 9.72
CA ARG A 169 -0.72 -16.23 10.60
C ARG A 169 0.26 -16.07 11.76
N TYR A 170 1.26 -15.22 11.63
CA TYR A 170 2.37 -15.08 12.57
C TYR A 170 2.60 -13.65 13.07
N PHE A 171 2.08 -12.65 12.35
CA PHE A 171 2.27 -11.23 12.61
C PHE A 171 0.92 -10.51 12.64
N ASN A 172 0.89 -9.35 13.31
CA ASN A 172 -0.24 -8.42 13.27
C ASN A 172 0.03 -7.35 12.21
N GLU A 173 -0.94 -7.09 11.33
CA GLU A 173 -0.79 -6.04 10.32
C GLU A 173 -0.88 -4.66 10.97
N VAL A 174 0.01 -3.76 10.57
CA VAL A 174 -0.02 -2.35 10.95
C VAL A 174 -0.09 -1.47 9.70
N ILE A 175 -0.80 -0.35 9.80
CA ILE A 175 -0.92 0.64 8.73
C ILE A 175 -0.28 1.93 9.25
N ASN A 176 0.88 2.27 8.69
CA ASN A 176 1.60 3.49 9.05
C ASN A 176 1.34 4.60 8.02
N TYR A 177 1.52 5.85 8.45
CA TYR A 177 1.47 6.98 7.52
C TYR A 177 2.56 6.84 6.44
N SER A 178 2.20 7.20 5.21
CA SER A 178 3.14 7.24 4.09
C SER A 178 4.06 8.46 4.11
N PHE A 179 3.73 9.46 4.92
CA PHE A 179 4.53 10.64 5.17
C PHE A 179 5.22 10.54 6.54
N ILE A 180 6.50 10.89 6.57
CA ILE A 180 7.37 10.75 7.73
C ILE A 180 8.13 12.05 7.99
N ASN A 181 8.75 12.12 9.17
CA ASN A 181 9.65 13.21 9.52
C ASN A 181 10.97 12.99 8.75
N PRO A 182 11.54 14.01 8.09
CA PRO A 182 12.87 13.93 7.49
C PRO A 182 13.93 13.39 8.45
N THR A 183 13.82 13.70 9.76
CA THR A 183 14.78 13.25 10.79
C THR A 183 14.80 11.73 10.99
N ALA A 184 13.82 11.01 10.44
CA ALA A 184 13.77 9.55 10.49
C ALA A 184 14.99 8.90 9.81
N PHE A 185 15.58 9.56 8.79
CA PHE A 185 16.76 9.04 8.11
C PHE A 185 18.00 9.08 8.99
N GLU A 186 18.15 10.13 9.81
CA GLU A 186 19.20 10.22 10.84
C GLU A 186 18.98 9.18 11.94
N GLN A 187 17.73 9.01 12.39
CA GLN A 187 17.39 8.03 13.43
C GLN A 187 17.70 6.59 13.03
N ILE A 188 17.60 6.25 11.74
CA ILE A 188 17.99 4.93 11.21
C ILE A 188 19.43 4.88 10.68
N MET A 189 20.25 5.90 10.98
CA MET A 189 21.64 6.03 10.54
C MET A 189 21.83 5.85 9.02
N MET A 190 20.92 6.41 8.23
CA MET A 190 21.01 6.38 6.77
C MET A 190 22.19 7.27 6.31
N PRO A 191 23.13 6.78 5.48
CA PRO A 191 24.21 7.61 4.94
C PRO A 191 23.67 8.85 4.22
N GLU A 192 24.38 9.99 4.33
CA GLU A 192 23.94 11.27 3.74
C GLU A 192 23.81 11.21 2.21
N ASP A 193 24.67 10.43 1.55
CA ASP A 193 24.70 10.22 0.11
C ASP A 193 23.74 9.11 -0.37
N SER A 194 23.02 8.47 0.56
CA SER A 194 22.09 7.38 0.23
C SER A 194 20.98 7.86 -0.71
N PRO A 195 20.69 7.14 -1.81
CA PRO A 195 19.59 7.48 -2.70
C PRO A 195 18.23 7.42 -1.98
N LEU A 196 18.13 6.66 -0.88
CA LEU A 196 16.91 6.55 -0.08
C LEU A 196 16.56 7.85 0.67
N ARG A 197 17.49 8.81 0.79
CA ARG A 197 17.23 10.15 1.31
C ARG A 197 16.63 11.10 0.27
N ARG A 198 16.60 10.72 -1.00
CA ARG A 198 15.92 11.50 -2.05
C ARG A 198 14.43 11.23 -1.94
N THR A 199 13.70 12.14 -1.30
CA THR A 199 12.26 12.00 -1.02
C THR A 199 11.39 12.91 -1.88
N VAL A 200 10.11 12.55 -2.00
CA VAL A 200 9.08 13.44 -2.52
C VAL A 200 8.60 14.35 -1.39
N ASN A 201 8.69 15.67 -1.57
CA ASN A 201 8.30 16.65 -0.57
C ASN A 201 6.82 17.04 -0.69
N ILE A 202 6.15 17.20 0.45
CA ILE A 202 4.75 17.65 0.50
C ILE A 202 4.76 19.17 0.58
N ALA A 203 4.12 19.84 -0.39
CA ALA A 203 4.15 21.30 -0.48
C ALA A 203 3.39 22.01 0.66
N ASN A 204 2.31 21.42 1.17
CA ASN A 204 1.51 21.96 2.26
C ASN A 204 1.20 20.84 3.27
N PRO A 205 2.20 20.39 4.06
CA PRO A 205 2.00 19.28 4.99
C PRO A 205 1.15 19.71 6.18
N LEU A 206 0.49 18.75 6.84
CA LEU A 206 -0.26 19.00 8.07
C LEU A 206 0.65 19.41 9.23
N SER A 207 1.88 18.88 9.27
CA SER A 207 2.93 19.23 10.21
C SER A 207 4.32 19.02 9.60
N GLU A 208 5.35 19.64 10.18
CA GLU A 208 6.74 19.44 9.76
C GLU A 208 7.21 17.99 9.91
N GLU A 209 6.65 17.27 10.89
CA GLU A 209 6.89 15.84 11.12
C GLU A 209 6.31 14.93 10.02
N GLN A 210 5.57 15.49 9.06
CA GLN A 210 4.88 14.79 7.99
C GLN A 210 5.11 15.48 6.64
N SER A 211 6.36 15.94 6.43
CA SER A 211 6.73 16.80 5.30
C SER A 211 7.29 16.04 4.09
N VAL A 212 7.66 14.76 4.23
CA VAL A 212 8.24 13.96 3.14
C VAL A 212 7.59 12.58 3.02
N MET A 213 7.51 12.05 1.80
CA MET A 213 7.06 10.68 1.55
C MET A 213 8.16 9.67 1.91
N ARG A 214 7.76 8.53 2.48
CA ARG A 214 8.67 7.45 2.89
C ARG A 214 9.29 6.70 1.70
N THR A 215 10.57 6.37 1.81
CA THR A 215 11.31 5.47 0.90
C THR A 215 11.51 4.06 1.49
N LEU A 216 11.20 3.90 2.77
CA LEU A 216 11.36 2.69 3.59
C LEU A 216 10.15 2.53 4.51
N LEU A 217 9.79 1.29 4.85
CA LEU A 217 8.75 0.99 5.85
C LEU A 217 9.32 0.96 7.27
N LEU A 218 10.62 0.69 7.40
CA LEU A 218 11.31 0.53 8.69
C LEU A 218 11.02 1.66 9.72
N PRO A 219 11.04 2.97 9.40
CA PRO A 219 10.74 4.02 10.37
C PRO A 219 9.33 3.91 10.98
N GLY A 220 8.33 3.55 10.18
CA GLY A 220 6.95 3.36 10.65
C GLY A 220 6.82 2.13 11.55
N LEU A 221 7.49 1.04 11.19
CA LEU A 221 7.55 -0.18 11.99
C LEU A 221 8.25 0.04 13.34
N LEU A 222 9.36 0.77 13.37
CA LEU A 222 10.07 1.16 14.59
C LEU A 222 9.20 2.02 15.51
N LYS A 223 8.46 2.99 14.95
CA LYS A 223 7.53 3.83 15.72
C LYS A 223 6.38 3.01 16.32
N SER A 224 5.83 2.06 15.55
CA SER A 224 4.81 1.12 16.03
C SER A 224 5.33 0.24 17.16
N LEU A 225 6.57 -0.26 17.04
CA LEU A 225 7.22 -1.06 18.06
C LEU A 225 7.46 -0.25 19.35
N SER A 226 8.10 0.92 19.24
CA SER A 226 8.37 1.85 20.35
C SER A 226 7.10 2.23 21.11
N THR A 227 6.03 2.58 20.40
CA THR A 227 4.75 2.95 21.01
C THR A 227 4.15 1.82 21.86
N ASN A 228 4.31 0.57 21.41
CA ASN A 228 3.78 -0.59 22.12
C ASN A 228 4.65 -1.01 23.31
N LEU A 229 5.98 -0.95 23.17
CA LEU A 229 6.91 -1.20 24.27
C LEU A 229 6.73 -0.18 25.39
N ALA A 230 6.51 1.10 25.06
CA ALA A 230 6.19 2.13 26.04
C ALA A 230 4.91 1.84 26.85
N ARG A 231 4.00 1.03 26.29
CA ARG A 231 2.76 0.54 26.93
C ARG A 231 2.92 -0.83 27.60
N ARG A 232 4.15 -1.31 27.74
CA ARG A 232 4.52 -2.60 28.35
C ARG A 232 4.05 -3.84 27.58
N ASN A 233 3.81 -3.72 26.27
CA ASN A 233 3.63 -4.88 25.39
C ASN A 233 5.01 -5.35 24.92
N LEU A 234 5.51 -6.48 25.45
CA LEU A 234 6.90 -6.90 25.28
C LEU A 234 7.15 -7.89 24.14
N ASN A 235 6.11 -8.61 23.71
CA ASN A 235 6.18 -9.67 22.72
C ASN A 235 5.40 -9.23 21.48
N LEU A 236 6.11 -8.70 20.49
CA LEU A 236 5.52 -7.99 19.36
C LEU A 236 6.01 -8.57 18.04
N SER A 237 5.07 -8.88 17.15
CA SER A 237 5.31 -9.24 15.76
C SER A 237 4.38 -8.41 14.88
N PHE A 238 4.96 -7.50 14.10
CA PHE A 238 4.22 -6.63 13.19
C PHE A 238 4.68 -6.81 11.75
N PHE A 239 3.74 -6.64 10.81
CA PHE A 239 4.06 -6.51 9.40
C PHE A 239 3.24 -5.39 8.74
N GLU A 240 3.73 -4.85 7.64
CA GLU A 240 3.05 -3.86 6.83
C GLU A 240 3.26 -4.18 5.36
N THR A 241 2.18 -4.18 4.57
CA THR A 241 2.27 -4.09 3.11
C THR A 241 2.00 -2.64 2.71
N GLY A 242 3.00 -1.96 2.16
CA GLY A 242 2.94 -0.51 2.00
C GLY A 242 3.76 -0.01 0.82
N THR A 243 3.22 1.01 0.14
CA THR A 243 3.94 1.69 -0.93
C THR A 243 5.02 2.59 -0.35
N VAL A 244 6.18 2.60 -1.01
CA VAL A 244 7.25 3.58 -0.83
C VAL A 244 7.41 4.39 -2.11
N PHE A 245 7.92 5.61 -1.99
CA PHE A 245 7.90 6.60 -3.05
C PHE A 245 9.31 7.13 -3.33
N TYR A 246 9.77 6.98 -4.56
CA TYR A 246 11.03 7.56 -5.02
C TYR A 246 10.74 8.70 -6.01
N PRO A 247 11.54 9.77 -6.01
CA PRO A 247 11.46 10.79 -7.06
C PRO A 247 11.63 10.13 -8.44
N GLY A 248 10.64 10.31 -9.31
CA GLY A 248 10.71 9.85 -10.71
C GLY A 248 11.49 10.82 -11.59
N GLU A 249 11.83 10.37 -12.81
CA GLU A 249 12.43 11.23 -13.84
C GLU A 249 11.39 12.19 -14.47
N GLU A 250 10.10 11.84 -14.39
CA GLU A 250 8.99 12.65 -14.90
C GLU A 250 8.24 13.41 -13.78
N LYS A 251 6.99 13.85 -14.04
CA LYS A 251 6.13 14.54 -13.07
C LYS A 251 5.63 13.67 -11.91
N LEU A 252 5.66 12.34 -12.04
CA LEU A 252 5.11 11.42 -11.04
C LEU A 252 6.22 10.63 -10.34
N PRO A 253 6.08 10.34 -9.03
CA PRO A 253 7.02 9.50 -8.32
C PRO A 253 6.95 8.04 -8.80
N ALA A 254 8.06 7.33 -8.66
CA ALA A 254 8.07 5.87 -8.76
C ALA A 254 7.50 5.30 -7.45
N GLU A 255 6.47 4.46 -7.59
CA GLU A 255 5.79 3.80 -6.48
C GLU A 255 6.13 2.32 -6.47
N ASN A 256 6.69 1.85 -5.37
CA ASN A 256 7.09 0.46 -5.21
C ASN A 256 6.38 -0.12 -4.00
N LEU A 257 5.70 -1.26 -4.18
CA LEU A 257 5.05 -1.93 -3.06
C LEU A 257 6.08 -2.78 -2.30
N LYS A 258 6.15 -2.62 -0.98
CA LYS A 258 7.03 -3.38 -0.12
C LYS A 258 6.27 -4.13 0.96
N LEU A 259 6.88 -5.21 1.45
CA LEU A 259 6.52 -5.89 2.67
C LEU A 259 7.59 -5.61 3.71
N GLY A 260 7.20 -4.99 4.81
CA GLY A 260 8.06 -4.82 5.98
C GLY A 260 7.56 -5.70 7.12
N ALA A 261 8.45 -6.26 7.92
CA ALA A 261 8.10 -6.90 9.19
C ALA A 261 9.12 -6.60 10.27
N ILE A 262 8.67 -6.57 11.52
CA ILE A 262 9.50 -6.34 12.70
C ILE A 262 9.05 -7.24 13.85
N VAL A 263 10.01 -7.79 14.59
CA VAL A 263 9.77 -8.63 15.77
C VAL A 263 10.61 -8.18 16.94
N CYS A 264 10.08 -8.34 18.15
CA CYS A 264 10.74 -8.00 19.41
C CYS A 264 10.18 -8.85 20.55
N GLY A 265 11.06 -9.34 21.42
CA GLY A 265 10.67 -10.16 22.57
C GLY A 265 10.61 -11.65 22.22
N ARG A 266 9.57 -12.33 22.71
CA ARG A 266 9.50 -13.80 22.70
C ARG A 266 8.16 -14.30 22.17
N SER A 267 8.15 -15.48 21.56
CA SER A 267 6.94 -16.09 21.01
C SER A 267 5.90 -16.37 22.10
N GLN A 268 4.62 -16.48 21.74
CA GLN A 268 3.58 -16.89 22.69
C GLN A 268 3.89 -18.25 23.32
N ILE A 269 3.87 -18.30 24.65
CA ILE A 269 4.03 -19.50 25.45
C ILE A 269 2.68 -20.22 25.54
N ASN A 270 2.68 -21.53 25.36
CA ASN A 270 1.58 -22.39 25.80
C ASN A 270 2.13 -23.72 26.32
N TRP A 271 1.26 -24.58 26.85
CA TRP A 271 1.67 -25.85 27.47
C TRP A 271 2.44 -26.82 26.55
N MET A 272 2.44 -26.59 25.22
CA MET A 272 3.23 -27.32 24.22
C MET A 272 4.34 -26.49 23.56
N LYS A 273 4.30 -25.17 23.66
CA LYS A 273 5.22 -24.24 22.98
C LYS A 273 6.20 -23.66 23.97
N HIS A 274 7.48 -23.95 23.70
CA HIS A 274 8.59 -23.35 24.42
C HIS A 274 8.66 -21.86 24.14
N ASP A 275 9.26 -21.16 25.08
CA ASP A 275 9.51 -19.74 25.04
C ASP A 275 10.67 -19.43 24.08
N ILE A 276 10.38 -19.13 22.81
CA ILE A 276 11.36 -18.88 21.76
C ILE A 276 11.65 -17.38 21.65
N GLU A 277 12.92 -16.99 21.70
CA GLU A 277 13.34 -15.61 21.43
C GLU A 277 13.10 -15.27 19.95
N MET A 278 12.47 -14.13 19.67
CA MET A 278 12.24 -13.68 18.29
C MET A 278 13.48 -12.97 17.73
N ASP A 279 14.55 -13.75 17.57
CA ASP A 279 15.85 -13.31 17.07
C ASP A 279 15.96 -13.35 15.52
N TYR A 280 17.19 -13.21 15.01
CA TYR A 280 17.48 -13.28 13.58
C TYR A 280 16.97 -14.59 12.94
N TYR A 281 17.15 -15.72 13.61
CA TYR A 281 16.78 -17.03 13.06
C TYR A 281 15.26 -17.23 13.09
N TYR A 282 14.57 -16.68 14.10
CA TYR A 282 13.11 -16.62 14.11
C TYR A 282 12.57 -15.88 12.89
N LEU A 283 13.04 -14.65 12.66
CA LEU A 283 12.56 -13.86 11.53
C LEU A 283 12.97 -14.45 10.19
N LYS A 284 14.19 -15.03 10.08
CA LYS A 284 14.64 -15.76 8.91
C LYS A 284 13.73 -16.95 8.61
N GLY A 285 13.34 -17.72 9.62
CA GLY A 285 12.40 -18.83 9.44
C GLY A 285 11.03 -18.37 8.93
N MET A 286 10.53 -17.24 9.44
CA MET A 286 9.29 -16.64 8.91
C MET A 286 9.42 -16.16 7.46
N ALA A 287 10.58 -15.61 7.08
CA ALA A 287 10.86 -15.25 5.70
C ALA A 287 10.97 -16.49 4.80
N GLU A 288 11.59 -17.57 5.27
CA GLU A 288 11.66 -18.85 4.53
C GLU A 288 10.27 -19.44 4.29
N ILE A 289 9.40 -19.49 5.31
CA ILE A 289 8.00 -19.92 5.18
C ILE A 289 7.26 -19.08 4.14
N LEU A 290 7.39 -17.74 4.22
CA LEU A 290 6.77 -16.84 3.25
C LEU A 290 7.25 -17.14 1.84
N LEU A 291 8.56 -17.17 1.62
CA LEU A 291 9.13 -17.34 0.28
C LEU A 291 8.80 -18.72 -0.30
N GLU A 292 8.77 -19.76 0.52
CA GLU A 292 8.35 -21.11 0.13
C GLU A 292 6.87 -21.16 -0.25
N GLU A 293 5.96 -20.63 0.58
CA GLU A 293 4.52 -20.60 0.29
C GLU A 293 4.18 -19.74 -0.93
N MET A 294 4.99 -18.71 -1.22
CA MET A 294 4.88 -17.92 -2.44
C MET A 294 5.50 -18.61 -3.66
N GLY A 295 6.16 -19.76 -3.51
CA GLY A 295 6.75 -20.50 -4.62
C GLY A 295 8.01 -19.83 -5.19
N CYS A 296 8.83 -19.24 -4.33
CA CYS A 296 10.08 -18.58 -4.72
C CYS A 296 11.22 -19.60 -4.85
N PRO A 297 11.81 -19.77 -6.05
CA PRO A 297 12.91 -20.71 -6.26
C PRO A 297 14.26 -20.14 -5.80
N ALA A 298 15.19 -21.05 -5.45
CA ALA A 298 16.60 -20.74 -5.18
C ALA A 298 16.81 -19.51 -4.26
N VAL A 299 16.03 -19.47 -3.16
CA VAL A 299 16.16 -18.44 -2.15
C VAL A 299 17.52 -18.56 -1.45
N SER A 300 18.19 -17.43 -1.26
CA SER A 300 19.47 -17.36 -0.55
C SER A 300 19.55 -16.15 0.37
N PHE A 301 20.30 -16.33 1.45
CA PHE A 301 20.59 -15.32 2.46
C PHE A 301 22.10 -15.16 2.54
N ALA A 302 22.62 -14.03 2.07
CA ALA A 302 24.04 -13.73 2.08
C ALA A 302 24.34 -12.62 3.10
N ALA A 303 25.42 -12.75 3.85
CA ALA A 303 25.86 -11.71 4.78
C ALA A 303 25.98 -10.37 4.03
N ALA A 304 25.39 -9.32 4.60
CA ALA A 304 25.34 -8.01 3.98
C ALA A 304 25.36 -6.92 5.04
N GLU A 305 25.76 -5.73 4.65
CA GLU A 305 25.58 -4.53 5.45
C GLU A 305 24.41 -3.73 4.88
N ALA A 306 23.58 -3.19 5.76
CA ALA A 306 22.48 -2.32 5.39
C ALA A 306 22.28 -1.25 6.48
N PRO A 307 22.09 0.02 6.10
CA PRO A 307 21.71 1.06 7.05
C PRO A 307 20.43 0.66 7.79
N GLY A 308 20.36 0.92 9.09
CA GLY A 308 19.28 0.36 9.92
C GLY A 308 19.67 -0.87 10.73
N TYR A 309 20.64 -1.66 10.23
CA TYR A 309 20.86 -3.01 10.70
C TYR A 309 22.26 -3.22 11.28
N HIS A 310 22.41 -4.29 12.06
CA HIS A 310 23.68 -4.68 12.67
C HIS A 310 24.63 -5.31 11.63
N PRO A 311 25.90 -4.86 11.50
CA PRO A 311 26.78 -5.26 10.40
C PRO A 311 27.07 -6.78 10.36
N GLY A 312 27.23 -7.41 11.52
CA GLY A 312 27.48 -8.87 11.59
C GLY A 312 26.23 -9.76 11.62
N ARG A 313 25.02 -9.19 11.59
CA ARG A 313 23.75 -9.92 11.83
C ARG A 313 22.66 -9.49 10.86
N THR A 314 23.06 -9.36 9.60
CA THR A 314 22.22 -8.87 8.50
C THR A 314 22.49 -9.71 7.27
N ALA A 315 21.42 -10.01 6.54
CA ALA A 315 21.48 -10.72 5.28
C ALA A 315 20.71 -9.99 4.19
N ALA A 316 21.30 -9.96 2.99
CA ALA A 316 20.58 -9.68 1.76
C ALA A 316 19.78 -10.93 1.38
N VAL A 317 18.50 -10.73 1.11
CA VAL A 317 17.59 -11.79 0.67
C VAL A 317 17.54 -11.75 -0.85
N SER A 318 17.83 -12.89 -1.49
CA SER A 318 17.83 -13.01 -2.95
C SER A 318 17.01 -14.20 -3.43
N CYS A 319 16.39 -14.06 -4.60
CA CYS A 319 15.64 -15.11 -5.28
C CYS A 319 16.16 -15.23 -6.71
N ASN A 320 16.58 -16.43 -7.13
CA ASN A 320 17.27 -16.63 -8.43
C ASN A 320 18.45 -15.65 -8.66
N GLY A 321 19.22 -15.36 -7.60
CA GLY A 321 20.37 -14.44 -7.66
C GLY A 321 20.02 -12.95 -7.70
N GLU A 322 18.75 -12.57 -7.82
CA GLU A 322 18.33 -11.18 -7.71
C GLU A 322 18.02 -10.81 -6.25
N ARG A 323 18.57 -9.69 -5.76
CA ARG A 323 18.25 -9.16 -4.43
C ARG A 323 16.83 -8.63 -4.38
N ILE A 324 16.01 -9.26 -3.54
CA ILE A 324 14.61 -8.91 -3.27
C ILE A 324 14.42 -8.18 -1.95
N GLY A 325 15.43 -8.14 -1.07
CA GLY A 325 15.29 -7.41 0.20
C GLY A 325 16.45 -7.56 1.17
N VAL A 326 16.16 -7.27 2.44
CA VAL A 326 17.07 -7.35 3.56
C VAL A 326 16.35 -7.88 4.80
N LEU A 327 17.07 -8.62 5.63
CA LEU A 327 16.61 -9.14 6.91
C LEU A 327 17.77 -9.09 7.91
N GLY A 328 17.53 -8.64 9.13
CA GLY A 328 18.60 -8.56 10.12
C GLY A 328 18.15 -8.11 11.51
N GLU A 329 19.07 -8.24 12.46
CA GLU A 329 18.96 -7.52 13.74
C GLU A 329 19.19 -6.03 13.52
N LEU A 330 18.41 -5.21 14.21
CA LEU A 330 18.54 -3.76 14.16
C LEU A 330 19.78 -3.30 14.94
N HIS A 331 20.41 -2.22 14.47
CA HIS A 331 21.59 -1.69 15.14
C HIS A 331 21.21 -1.11 16.53
N PRO A 332 21.97 -1.38 17.62
CA PRO A 332 21.65 -0.91 18.96
C PRO A 332 21.42 0.60 19.07
N ALA A 333 22.25 1.41 18.39
CA ALA A 333 22.11 2.87 18.37
C ALA A 333 20.75 3.35 17.80
N ILE A 334 20.15 2.59 16.88
CA ILE A 334 18.85 2.93 16.29
C ILE A 334 17.73 2.58 17.26
N LEU A 335 17.83 1.41 17.89
CA LEU A 335 16.89 1.03 18.94
C LEU A 335 16.88 2.09 20.06
N GLU A 336 18.06 2.55 20.49
CA GLU A 336 18.20 3.64 21.45
C GLU A 336 17.57 4.95 20.97
N ALA A 337 17.78 5.35 19.70
CA ALA A 337 17.16 6.55 19.12
C ALA A 337 15.63 6.51 19.10
N TYR A 338 15.03 5.31 19.06
CA TYR A 338 13.59 5.09 19.17
C TYR A 338 13.12 4.77 20.60
N GLY A 339 14.01 4.80 21.60
CA GLY A 339 13.71 4.51 23.00
C GLY A 339 13.43 3.03 23.30
N ILE A 340 13.91 2.12 22.45
CA ILE A 340 13.74 0.67 22.53
C ILE A 340 14.96 0.07 23.23
N LYS A 341 14.73 -0.73 24.28
CA LYS A 341 15.82 -1.36 25.07
C LYS A 341 16.06 -2.81 24.67
N GLU A 342 15.02 -3.44 24.16
CA GLU A 342 14.98 -4.84 23.75
C GLU A 342 15.62 -5.02 22.38
N ARG A 343 16.12 -6.24 22.11
CA ARG A 343 16.56 -6.61 20.76
C ARG A 343 15.35 -6.73 19.84
N ALA A 344 15.51 -6.23 18.62
CA ALA A 344 14.49 -6.36 17.58
C ALA A 344 15.13 -6.70 16.24
N CYS A 345 14.41 -7.50 15.46
CA CYS A 345 14.79 -7.89 14.10
C CYS A 345 13.77 -7.33 13.13
N ALA A 346 14.21 -6.91 11.94
CA ALA A 346 13.33 -6.45 10.90
C ALA A 346 13.68 -7.07 9.55
N MET A 347 12.71 -7.08 8.64
CA MET A 347 12.92 -7.39 7.24
C MET A 347 12.14 -6.42 6.37
N GLU A 348 12.66 -6.17 5.18
CA GLU A 348 11.96 -5.42 4.14
C GLU A 348 12.21 -6.08 2.79
N LEU A 349 11.14 -6.48 2.12
CA LEU A 349 11.13 -7.16 0.82
C LEU A 349 10.38 -6.29 -0.21
N ASP A 350 10.90 -6.27 -1.43
CA ASP A 350 10.28 -5.67 -2.60
C ASP A 350 9.26 -6.64 -3.19
N LEU A 351 7.96 -6.29 -3.11
CA LEU A 351 6.89 -7.18 -3.54
C LEU A 351 6.78 -7.29 -5.05
N ASP A 352 7.24 -6.29 -5.80
CA ASP A 352 7.22 -6.31 -7.27
C ASP A 352 8.29 -7.27 -7.78
N LYS A 353 9.49 -7.21 -7.20
CA LYS A 353 10.55 -8.19 -7.48
C LYS A 353 10.16 -9.59 -7.03
N LEU A 354 9.56 -9.72 -5.85
CA LEU A 354 9.09 -11.00 -5.35
C LEU A 354 8.04 -11.61 -6.29
N TYR A 355 7.06 -10.82 -6.72
CA TYR A 355 6.04 -11.26 -7.67
C TYR A 355 6.64 -11.71 -9.01
N ALA A 356 7.62 -10.97 -9.53
CA ALA A 356 8.29 -11.31 -10.79
C ALA A 356 9.10 -12.63 -10.73
N ARG A 357 9.47 -13.09 -9.53
CA ARG A 357 10.29 -14.30 -9.32
C ARG A 357 9.52 -15.48 -8.76
N CYS A 358 8.36 -15.24 -8.17
CA CYS A 358 7.50 -16.29 -7.65
C CYS A 358 6.91 -17.14 -8.78
N SER A 359 6.77 -18.44 -8.55
CA SER A 359 6.13 -19.36 -9.49
C SER A 359 4.79 -19.84 -8.93
N GLN A 360 3.72 -19.62 -9.67
CA GLN A 360 2.42 -20.23 -9.38
C GLN A 360 2.27 -21.62 -10.00
N ARG A 361 3.32 -22.16 -10.62
CA ARG A 361 3.27 -23.47 -11.26
C ARG A 361 3.25 -24.55 -10.19
N ILE A 362 2.13 -25.26 -10.11
CA ILE A 362 2.01 -26.47 -9.31
C ILE A 362 2.53 -27.64 -10.15
N GLU A 363 3.61 -28.26 -9.68
CA GLU A 363 4.14 -29.50 -10.26
C GLU A 363 3.65 -30.69 -9.44
N SER A 364 2.99 -31.64 -10.10
CA SER A 364 2.67 -32.92 -9.48
C SER A 364 3.87 -33.85 -9.63
N ARG A 365 4.33 -34.42 -8.51
CA ARG A 365 5.35 -35.48 -8.49
C ARG A 365 4.72 -36.77 -7.98
N GLU A 366 5.22 -37.90 -8.45
CA GLU A 366 4.81 -39.19 -7.90
C GLU A 366 5.16 -39.27 -6.42
N ILE A 367 4.35 -39.96 -5.63
CA ILE A 367 4.67 -40.23 -4.22
C ILE A 367 5.71 -41.35 -4.20
N PRO A 368 6.85 -41.18 -3.49
CA PRO A 368 7.85 -42.23 -3.37
C PRO A 368 7.23 -43.54 -2.85
N ARG A 369 7.44 -44.64 -3.58
CA ARG A 369 6.94 -45.98 -3.19
C ARG A 369 7.98 -46.81 -2.44
N TYR A 370 9.24 -46.38 -2.48
CA TYR A 370 10.38 -47.09 -1.92
C TYR A 370 10.92 -46.35 -0.69
N PRO A 371 11.48 -47.06 0.29
CA PRO A 371 11.96 -46.44 1.52
C PRO A 371 13.15 -45.51 1.27
N ALA A 372 13.23 -44.43 2.04
CA ALA A 372 14.40 -43.58 2.10
C ALA A 372 15.48 -44.18 3.01
N VAL A 373 16.74 -43.84 2.74
CA VAL A 373 17.91 -44.22 3.54
C VAL A 373 18.57 -42.95 4.08
N GLU A 374 18.72 -42.88 5.40
CA GLU A 374 19.40 -41.76 6.04
C GLU A 374 20.88 -42.09 6.33
N ARG A 375 21.75 -41.12 6.10
CA ARG A 375 23.17 -41.15 6.51
C ARG A 375 23.58 -39.82 7.11
N ASP A 376 24.24 -39.90 8.26
CA ASP A 376 24.79 -38.71 8.90
C ASP A 376 26.23 -38.45 8.42
N LEU A 377 26.58 -37.17 8.28
CA LEU A 377 27.87 -36.68 7.82
C LEU A 377 28.34 -35.56 8.76
N ALA A 378 29.43 -35.80 9.48
CA ALA A 378 30.09 -34.78 10.30
C ALA A 378 31.28 -34.17 9.53
N LEU A 379 31.27 -32.85 9.38
CA LEU A 379 32.30 -32.08 8.69
C LEU A 379 32.95 -31.08 9.63
N LEU A 380 34.27 -31.13 9.72
CA LEU A 380 35.08 -30.11 10.37
C LEU A 380 35.54 -29.09 9.31
N LEU A 381 35.12 -27.84 9.47
CA LEU A 381 35.29 -26.76 8.49
C LEU A 381 35.85 -25.52 9.17
N GLU A 382 36.58 -24.69 8.42
CA GLU A 382 36.96 -23.36 8.90
C GLU A 382 35.73 -22.53 9.27
N GLN A 383 35.85 -21.70 10.31
CA GLN A 383 34.75 -20.91 10.84
C GLN A 383 34.16 -19.93 9.80
N SER A 384 34.98 -19.49 8.85
CA SER A 384 34.65 -18.62 7.71
C SER A 384 33.68 -19.26 6.70
N ARG A 385 33.69 -20.60 6.56
CA ARG A 385 32.85 -21.31 5.58
C ARG A 385 31.39 -21.30 5.99
N THR A 386 30.49 -21.00 5.06
CA THR A 386 29.07 -20.91 5.40
C THR A 386 28.39 -22.28 5.33
N MET A 387 27.35 -22.45 6.15
CA MET A 387 26.46 -23.62 6.03
C MET A 387 25.85 -23.71 4.63
N ALA A 388 25.41 -22.57 4.07
CA ALA A 388 24.77 -22.53 2.75
C ALA A 388 25.72 -23.02 1.64
N GLU A 389 26.96 -22.55 1.64
CA GLU A 389 28.02 -23.03 0.74
C GLU A 389 28.25 -24.55 0.92
N THR A 390 28.29 -25.02 2.17
CA THR A 390 28.48 -26.45 2.47
C THR A 390 27.34 -27.31 1.94
N MET A 391 26.09 -26.90 2.20
CA MET A 391 24.91 -27.60 1.68
C MET A 391 24.84 -27.58 0.15
N GLN A 392 25.24 -26.48 -0.48
CA GLN A 392 25.30 -26.38 -1.93
C GLN A 392 26.31 -27.37 -2.50
N VAL A 393 27.52 -27.44 -1.96
CA VAL A 393 28.54 -28.41 -2.39
C VAL A 393 28.04 -29.85 -2.19
N ILE A 394 27.37 -30.15 -1.07
CA ILE A 394 26.81 -31.49 -0.83
C ILE A 394 25.74 -31.83 -1.90
N ARG A 395 24.83 -30.91 -2.19
CA ARG A 395 23.78 -31.12 -3.21
C ARG A 395 24.33 -31.25 -4.63
N GLU A 396 25.37 -30.49 -4.97
CA GLU A 396 26.02 -30.59 -6.28
C GLU A 396 26.84 -31.87 -6.43
N ALA A 397 27.35 -32.41 -5.33
CA ALA A 397 28.18 -33.62 -5.32
C ALA A 397 27.38 -34.92 -5.36
N ALA A 398 26.21 -34.93 -4.72
CA ALA A 398 25.33 -36.08 -4.79
C ALA A 398 24.60 -36.15 -6.13
N SER A 399 24.31 -37.36 -6.60
CA SER A 399 23.48 -37.58 -7.77
C SER A 399 22.01 -37.23 -7.50
N GLY A 400 21.14 -37.52 -8.47
CA GLY A 400 19.69 -37.33 -8.34
C GLY A 400 19.00 -38.19 -7.28
N LEU A 401 19.75 -38.94 -6.46
CA LEU A 401 19.23 -39.75 -5.35
C LEU A 401 19.14 -38.98 -4.02
N LEU A 402 19.84 -37.86 -3.87
CA LEU A 402 19.80 -37.07 -2.63
C LEU A 402 18.55 -36.19 -2.61
N GLU A 403 17.59 -36.54 -1.76
CA GLU A 403 16.31 -35.85 -1.65
C GLU A 403 16.38 -34.69 -0.66
N GLN A 404 17.06 -34.89 0.49
CA GLN A 404 17.10 -33.90 1.56
C GLN A 404 18.47 -33.81 2.23
N VAL A 405 18.85 -32.57 2.57
CA VAL A 405 20.02 -32.25 3.38
C VAL A 405 19.57 -31.41 4.57
N THR A 406 19.77 -31.91 5.78
CA THR A 406 19.36 -31.23 7.02
C THR A 406 20.56 -31.07 7.93
N LEU A 407 20.92 -29.83 8.30
CA LEU A 407 21.86 -29.59 9.37
C LEU A 407 21.13 -29.78 10.71
N PHE A 408 21.66 -30.62 11.59
CA PHE A 408 21.04 -30.87 12.89
C PHE A 408 21.95 -30.55 14.08
N ASP A 409 23.26 -30.34 13.87
CA ASP A 409 24.16 -29.92 14.94
C ASP A 409 25.28 -29.00 14.44
N VAL A 410 25.63 -28.01 15.28
CA VAL A 410 26.73 -27.07 15.09
C VAL A 410 27.51 -27.00 16.39
N TYR A 411 28.74 -27.52 16.37
CA TYR A 411 29.59 -27.57 17.56
C TYR A 411 30.90 -26.82 17.35
N ALA A 412 31.20 -25.90 18.26
CA ALA A 412 32.43 -25.11 18.28
C ALA A 412 33.07 -25.07 19.69
N GLY A 413 32.96 -26.17 20.44
CA GLY A 413 33.53 -26.28 21.80
C GLY A 413 34.99 -26.75 21.82
N GLU A 414 35.49 -27.06 23.02
CA GLU A 414 36.91 -27.35 23.29
C GLU A 414 37.51 -28.50 22.46
N GLN A 415 36.68 -29.45 21.99
CA GLN A 415 37.13 -30.58 21.18
C GLN A 415 37.33 -30.25 19.69
N VAL A 416 37.08 -28.99 19.28
CA VAL A 416 37.25 -28.50 17.91
C VAL A 416 38.43 -27.53 17.89
N PRO A 417 39.38 -27.67 16.94
CA PRO A 417 40.50 -26.74 16.81
C PRO A 417 40.02 -25.29 16.70
N VAL A 418 40.76 -24.36 17.31
CA VAL A 418 40.47 -22.92 17.21
C VAL A 418 40.43 -22.49 15.75
N GLY A 419 39.39 -21.73 15.38
CA GLY A 419 39.16 -21.30 14.00
C GLY A 419 38.38 -22.30 13.14
N TYR A 420 37.99 -23.45 13.70
CA TYR A 420 37.13 -24.44 13.04
C TYR A 420 35.77 -24.59 13.75
N LYS A 421 34.82 -25.20 13.05
CA LYS A 421 33.52 -25.63 13.56
C LYS A 421 33.17 -27.00 12.99
N SER A 422 32.47 -27.80 13.78
CA SER A 422 31.91 -29.09 13.38
C SER A 422 30.45 -28.89 12.98
N LEU A 423 30.09 -29.29 11.77
CA LEU A 423 28.72 -29.30 11.26
C LEU A 423 28.28 -30.75 11.05
N ALA A 424 27.14 -31.14 11.62
CA ALA A 424 26.56 -32.46 11.41
C ALA A 424 25.32 -32.37 10.52
N PHE A 425 25.37 -33.06 9.38
CA PHE A 425 24.29 -33.12 8.40
C PHE A 425 23.67 -34.50 8.38
N ARG A 426 22.36 -34.55 8.16
CA ARG A 426 21.62 -35.74 7.78
C ARG A 426 21.29 -35.65 6.30
N LEU A 427 21.67 -36.69 5.58
CA LEU A 427 21.44 -36.87 4.15
C LEU A 427 20.41 -37.95 3.96
N THR A 428 19.30 -37.61 3.30
CA THR A 428 18.22 -38.53 2.99
C THR A 428 18.30 -38.89 1.51
N PHE A 429 18.61 -40.15 1.23
CA PHE A 429 18.68 -40.69 -0.13
C PHE A 429 17.42 -41.48 -0.43
N GLN A 430 16.84 -41.29 -1.61
CA GLN A 430 15.64 -42.00 -2.02
C GLN A 430 15.60 -42.19 -3.54
N SER A 431 15.05 -43.32 -3.99
CA SER A 431 14.71 -43.52 -5.40
C SER A 431 13.21 -43.72 -5.59
N TYR A 432 12.71 -43.32 -6.75
CA TYR A 432 11.29 -43.44 -7.12
C TYR A 432 10.96 -44.77 -7.81
N ASP A 433 11.97 -45.50 -8.27
CA ASP A 433 11.84 -46.71 -9.09
C ASP A 433 12.32 -48.01 -8.41
N ARG A 434 13.09 -47.92 -7.32
CA ARG A 434 13.66 -49.08 -6.61
C ARG A 434 14.05 -48.77 -5.16
N THR A 435 14.25 -49.82 -4.37
CA THR A 435 14.92 -49.72 -3.07
C THR A 435 16.41 -49.53 -3.29
N LEU A 436 17.00 -48.52 -2.63
CA LEU A 436 18.43 -48.27 -2.68
C LEU A 436 19.22 -49.34 -1.92
N THR A 437 20.30 -49.82 -2.53
CA THR A 437 21.26 -50.71 -1.87
C THR A 437 22.28 -49.91 -1.05
N ASP A 438 22.86 -50.52 -0.02
CA ASP A 438 23.92 -49.87 0.78
C ASP A 438 25.13 -49.47 -0.09
N ALA A 439 25.43 -50.24 -1.15
CA ALA A 439 26.53 -49.93 -2.06
C ALA A 439 26.28 -48.63 -2.85
N GLU A 440 25.05 -48.41 -3.33
CA GLU A 440 24.67 -47.16 -4.01
C GLU A 440 24.77 -45.96 -3.07
N VAL A 441 24.22 -46.09 -1.85
CA VAL A 441 24.24 -45.00 -0.85
C VAL A 441 25.68 -44.70 -0.42
N ASN A 442 26.53 -45.71 -0.24
CA ASN A 442 27.94 -45.48 0.11
C ASN A 442 28.71 -44.79 -1.03
N ALA A 443 28.43 -45.12 -2.29
CA ALA A 443 29.04 -44.44 -3.44
C ALA A 443 28.66 -42.94 -3.48
N GLU A 444 27.39 -42.61 -3.21
CA GLU A 444 26.95 -41.22 -3.06
C GLU A 444 27.66 -40.51 -1.91
N MET A 445 27.71 -41.15 -0.73
CA MET A 445 28.40 -40.61 0.43
C MET A 445 29.88 -40.35 0.16
N ASP A 446 30.56 -41.26 -0.53
CA ASP A 446 31.97 -41.10 -0.88
C ASP A 446 32.18 -39.96 -1.90
N ALA A 447 31.28 -39.80 -2.87
CA ALA A 447 31.29 -38.66 -3.78
C ALA A 447 31.10 -37.33 -3.04
N VAL A 448 30.14 -37.27 -2.10
CA VAL A 448 29.94 -36.09 -1.24
C VAL A 448 31.19 -35.80 -0.43
N ARG A 449 31.76 -36.80 0.25
CA ARG A 449 32.99 -36.69 1.06
C ARG A 449 34.16 -36.15 0.27
N GLN A 450 34.40 -36.69 -0.93
CA GLN A 450 35.49 -36.24 -1.79
C GLN A 450 35.31 -34.79 -2.25
N ASN A 451 34.07 -34.39 -2.58
CA ASN A 451 33.79 -33.03 -3.03
C ASN A 451 33.92 -32.00 -1.91
N VAL A 452 33.41 -32.28 -0.69
CA VAL A 452 33.57 -31.36 0.44
C VAL A 452 35.03 -31.28 0.89
N GLN A 453 35.80 -32.37 0.82
CA GLN A 453 37.26 -32.34 1.03
C GLN A 453 37.98 -31.48 -0.01
N THR A 454 37.65 -31.65 -1.30
CA THR A 454 38.37 -30.96 -2.38
C THR A 454 37.99 -29.49 -2.48
N ARG A 455 36.71 -29.15 -2.37
CA ARG A 455 36.18 -27.78 -2.60
C ARG A 455 36.19 -26.92 -1.34
N LEU A 456 35.95 -27.53 -0.17
CA LEU A 456 35.82 -26.82 1.10
C LEU A 456 36.99 -27.10 2.05
N GLN A 457 37.93 -27.97 1.68
CA GLN A 457 39.02 -28.41 2.56
C GLN A 457 38.50 -28.97 3.89
N ALA A 458 37.30 -29.58 3.86
CA ALA A 458 36.65 -30.13 5.03
C ALA A 458 37.39 -31.38 5.52
N ALA A 459 37.63 -31.51 6.82
CA ALA A 459 38.06 -32.78 7.41
C ALA A 459 36.85 -33.59 7.85
N LEU A 460 36.88 -34.91 7.64
CA LEU A 460 35.85 -35.82 8.14
C LEU A 460 36.12 -36.12 9.61
N ARG A 461 35.05 -36.18 10.40
CA ARG A 461 35.11 -36.50 11.82
C ARG A 461 34.49 -37.84 12.14
#